data_AF-A0A7C5H2F5-F1
#
_entry.id   AF-A0A7C5H2F5-F1
#
_cell.length_a   1.000
_cell.length_b   1.000
_cell.length_c   1.000
_cell.angle_alpha   90.00
_cell.angle_beta   90.00
_cell.angle_gamma   90.00
#
_symmetry.space_group_name_H-M   'P 1'
#
loop_
_entity.id
_entity.type
_entity.pdbx_description
1 polymer ?
#
loop_
_entity_poly.entity_id
_entity_poly.type
_entity_poly.pdbx_seq_one_letter_code
_entity_poly.pdbx_strand_id
1 'polypeptide(L)'
;AKDIIELLSQDEPGESLTVLKLMDPQMIASLLKDEHPQIIALVLTHMEPDKAAKVMEHFPERLRADVIMRIATTESVPPGVLNELEEVIKQQIKDSGMTKGRMVEGVKIAADILNQLESSVEKAVLETIEKTSADIAEKIQDKMFVFTDLLSVDNRGMQMLIKECDTETLAIALKGADEELRERFFSNMSQRAAEMLKEDIESRGPVKLSDVEKAQLKIINIAKRLEQEGKLIREGKGSGDVLV
;
A
#
# COMPACT_ATOMS: atom_id res chain seq x y z
N ALA A 1 3.40 -13.18 -3.26
CA ALA A 1 4.77 -12.70 -2.91
C ALA A 1 5.46 -13.65 -1.95
N LYS A 2 4.79 -14.06 -0.84
CA LYS A 2 5.25 -15.16 0.02
C LYS A 2 5.50 -16.45 -0.76
N ASP A 3 4.56 -16.82 -1.62
CA ASP A 3 4.68 -18.02 -2.47
C ASP A 3 5.86 -17.97 -3.45
N ILE A 4 6.25 -16.78 -3.91
CA ILE A 4 7.37 -16.62 -4.86
C ILE A 4 8.71 -16.77 -4.15
N ILE A 5 8.83 -16.27 -2.92
CA ILE A 5 10.06 -16.39 -2.12
C ILE A 5 10.23 -17.85 -1.64
N GLU A 6 9.13 -18.50 -1.28
CA GLU A 6 9.13 -19.92 -0.89
C GLU A 6 9.47 -20.84 -2.07
N LEU A 7 8.95 -20.53 -3.28
CA LEU A 7 9.33 -21.21 -4.54
C LEU A 7 10.78 -20.97 -4.99
N LEU A 8 11.43 -19.87 -4.56
CA LEU A 8 12.82 -19.58 -4.91
C LEU A 8 13.82 -20.24 -3.94
N SER A 9 13.32 -20.92 -2.89
CA SER A 9 14.13 -21.50 -1.82
C SER A 9 14.39 -23.01 -2.00
N GLN A 10 13.73 -23.66 -2.97
CA GLN A 10 13.87 -25.08 -3.24
C GLN A 10 14.68 -25.28 -4.53
N ASP A 11 15.67 -26.17 -4.48
CA ASP A 11 16.56 -26.50 -5.61
C ASP A 11 15.96 -27.63 -6.47
N GLU A 12 14.67 -27.53 -6.80
CA GLU A 12 13.99 -28.49 -7.69
C GLU A 12 14.05 -27.98 -9.15
N PRO A 13 14.48 -28.81 -10.12
CA PRO A 13 14.48 -28.44 -11.54
C PRO A 13 13.06 -28.15 -12.03
N GLY A 14 12.81 -26.98 -12.62
CA GLY A 14 11.51 -26.56 -13.16
C GLY A 14 10.82 -25.38 -12.45
N GLU A 15 11.28 -24.98 -11.25
CA GLU A 15 10.62 -23.96 -10.43
C GLU A 15 10.87 -22.53 -10.93
N SER A 16 12.04 -22.25 -11.51
CA SER A 16 12.39 -20.89 -11.95
C SER A 16 11.59 -20.44 -13.17
N LEU A 17 11.27 -21.37 -14.08
CA LEU A 17 10.33 -21.14 -15.17
C LEU A 17 8.89 -20.94 -14.65
N THR A 18 8.55 -21.53 -13.51
CA THR A 18 7.25 -21.34 -12.85
C THR A 18 7.13 -19.94 -12.25
N VAL A 19 8.22 -19.37 -11.71
CA VAL A 19 8.25 -17.96 -11.26
C VAL A 19 7.95 -17.00 -12.41
N LEU A 20 8.50 -17.23 -13.60
CA LEU A 20 8.18 -16.43 -14.78
C LEU A 20 6.69 -16.48 -15.16
N LYS A 21 5.96 -17.58 -14.86
CA LYS A 21 4.50 -17.64 -15.07
C LYS A 21 3.72 -16.70 -14.15
N LEU A 22 4.26 -16.35 -12.99
CA LEU A 22 3.61 -15.46 -12.00
C LEU A 22 4.00 -13.98 -12.16
N MET A 23 5.06 -13.67 -12.93
CA MET A 23 5.56 -12.30 -13.10
C MET A 23 4.77 -11.48 -14.14
N ASP A 24 4.75 -10.16 -13.99
CA ASP A 24 4.16 -9.27 -15.00
C ASP A 24 5.00 -9.26 -16.31
N PRO A 25 4.38 -9.25 -17.51
CA PRO A 25 5.12 -9.25 -18.78
C PRO A 25 6.15 -8.13 -18.93
N GLN A 26 5.88 -6.94 -18.40
CA GLN A 26 6.82 -5.82 -18.46
C GLN A 26 8.07 -6.07 -17.63
N MET A 27 7.92 -6.74 -16.47
CA MET A 27 9.05 -7.11 -15.63
C MET A 27 9.91 -8.19 -16.30
N ILE A 28 9.29 -9.18 -16.91
CA ILE A 28 9.99 -10.22 -17.68
C ILE A 28 10.79 -9.59 -18.83
N ALA A 29 10.18 -8.67 -19.58
CA ALA A 29 10.89 -7.95 -20.63
C ALA A 29 12.08 -7.15 -20.09
N SER A 30 11.92 -6.49 -18.94
CA SER A 30 13.02 -5.74 -18.32
C SER A 30 14.17 -6.64 -17.84
N LEU A 31 13.89 -7.88 -17.44
CA LEU A 31 14.93 -8.86 -17.08
C LEU A 31 15.68 -9.37 -18.32
N LEU A 32 14.95 -9.58 -19.42
CA LEU A 32 15.48 -10.23 -20.62
C LEU A 32 16.09 -9.26 -21.64
N LYS A 33 15.86 -7.95 -21.53
CA LYS A 33 16.25 -6.96 -22.55
C LYS A 33 17.75 -6.93 -22.87
N ASP A 34 18.60 -7.28 -21.89
CA ASP A 34 20.05 -7.25 -22.00
C ASP A 34 20.64 -8.65 -22.32
N GLU A 35 19.78 -9.67 -22.41
CA GLU A 35 20.18 -11.04 -22.74
C GLU A 35 20.38 -11.24 -24.25
N HIS A 36 21.17 -12.26 -24.59
CA HIS A 36 21.35 -12.63 -25.98
C HIS A 36 20.01 -13.09 -26.60
N PRO A 37 19.67 -12.71 -27.86
CA PRO A 37 18.36 -13.04 -28.46
C PRO A 37 18.00 -14.54 -28.46
N GLN A 38 19.01 -15.41 -28.44
CA GLN A 38 18.81 -16.86 -28.31
C GLN A 38 18.26 -17.27 -26.93
N ILE A 39 18.71 -16.63 -25.85
CA ILE A 39 18.23 -16.88 -24.49
C ILE A 39 16.79 -16.39 -24.36
N ILE A 40 16.51 -15.19 -24.87
CA ILE A 40 15.14 -14.64 -24.90
C ILE A 40 14.19 -15.59 -25.65
N ALA A 41 14.59 -16.05 -26.85
CA ALA A 41 13.83 -17.00 -27.64
C ALA A 41 13.52 -18.29 -26.86
N LEU A 42 14.53 -18.83 -26.18
CA LEU A 42 14.38 -20.04 -25.38
C LEU A 42 13.40 -19.82 -24.21
N VAL A 43 13.55 -18.73 -23.45
CA VAL A 43 12.62 -18.41 -22.35
C VAL A 43 11.18 -18.33 -22.87
N LEU A 44 10.95 -17.61 -23.98
CA LEU A 44 9.62 -17.41 -24.54
C LEU A 44 8.99 -18.71 -25.07
N THR A 45 9.78 -19.68 -25.55
CA THR A 45 9.25 -21.00 -25.97
C THR A 45 8.65 -21.81 -24.82
N HIS A 46 9.01 -21.49 -23.58
CA HIS A 46 8.48 -22.13 -22.37
C HIS A 46 7.35 -21.32 -21.70
N MET A 47 6.88 -20.25 -22.35
CA MET A 47 5.78 -19.41 -21.88
C MET A 47 4.49 -19.68 -22.65
N GLU A 48 3.34 -19.36 -22.05
CA GLU A 48 2.07 -19.34 -22.77
C GLU A 48 2.09 -18.27 -23.89
N PRO A 49 1.58 -18.57 -25.10
CA PRO A 49 1.67 -17.68 -26.25
C PRO A 49 1.17 -16.25 -25.98
N ASP A 50 0.05 -16.09 -25.29
CA ASP A 50 -0.53 -14.79 -24.95
C ASP A 50 0.40 -13.96 -24.06
N LYS A 51 1.10 -14.62 -23.13
CA LYS A 51 2.03 -13.95 -22.23
C LYS A 51 3.33 -13.61 -22.94
N ALA A 52 3.86 -14.52 -23.75
CA ALA A 52 5.05 -14.27 -24.58
C ALA A 52 4.82 -13.08 -25.53
N ALA A 53 3.63 -12.98 -26.14
CA ALA A 53 3.26 -11.84 -26.98
C ALA A 53 3.33 -10.51 -26.22
N LYS A 54 2.75 -10.45 -25.00
CA LYS A 54 2.81 -9.26 -24.13
C LYS A 54 4.23 -8.89 -23.72
N VAL A 55 5.09 -9.88 -23.43
CA VAL A 55 6.52 -9.63 -23.15
C VAL A 55 7.19 -8.99 -24.37
N MET A 56 6.93 -9.54 -25.56
CA MET A 56 7.50 -9.08 -26.82
C MET A 56 7.12 -7.63 -27.14
N GLU A 57 5.91 -7.17 -26.79
CA GLU A 57 5.48 -5.77 -26.98
C GLU A 57 6.40 -4.75 -26.31
N HIS A 58 7.14 -5.16 -25.27
CA HIS A 58 8.08 -4.30 -24.56
C HIS A 58 9.50 -4.30 -25.16
N PHE A 59 9.78 -5.10 -26.21
CA PHE A 59 11.07 -5.13 -26.88
C PHE A 59 11.12 -4.21 -28.12
N PRO A 60 12.30 -3.62 -28.44
CA PRO A 60 12.51 -2.90 -29.69
C PRO A 60 12.17 -3.77 -30.91
N GLU A 61 11.65 -3.17 -31.98
CA GLU A 61 11.21 -3.87 -33.20
C GLU A 61 12.27 -4.81 -33.79
N ARG A 62 13.53 -4.35 -33.83
CA ARG A 62 14.65 -5.16 -34.32
C ARG A 62 14.89 -6.42 -33.47
N LEU A 63 14.76 -6.29 -32.15
CA LEU A 63 14.94 -7.42 -31.24
C LEU A 63 13.77 -8.40 -31.37
N ARG A 64 12.54 -7.91 -31.49
CA ARG A 64 11.36 -8.75 -31.72
C ARG A 64 11.51 -9.64 -32.95
N ALA A 65 11.96 -9.07 -34.07
CA ALA A 65 12.15 -9.83 -35.30
C ALA A 65 13.22 -10.92 -35.17
N ASP A 66 14.35 -10.63 -34.54
CA ASP A 66 15.45 -11.58 -34.31
C ASP A 66 14.99 -12.73 -33.39
N VAL A 67 14.31 -12.40 -32.28
CA VAL A 67 13.78 -13.39 -31.33
C VAL A 67 12.75 -14.31 -31.98
N ILE A 68 11.79 -13.76 -32.74
CA ILE A 68 10.78 -14.58 -33.46
C ILE A 68 11.44 -15.49 -34.49
N MET A 69 12.43 -14.99 -35.24
CA MET A 69 13.16 -15.78 -36.22
C MET A 69 13.82 -16.99 -35.54
N ARG A 70 14.47 -16.78 -34.40
CA ARG A 70 15.11 -17.85 -33.63
C ARG A 70 14.11 -18.87 -33.10
N ILE A 71 12.97 -18.42 -32.58
CA ILE A 71 11.88 -19.32 -32.15
C ILE A 71 11.42 -20.18 -33.34
N ALA A 72 11.20 -19.57 -34.50
CA ALA A 72 10.74 -20.27 -35.70
C ALA A 72 11.76 -21.28 -36.27
N THR A 73 13.06 -21.06 -36.05
CA THR A 73 14.13 -21.94 -36.52
C THR A 73 14.64 -22.91 -35.46
N THR A 74 14.10 -22.88 -34.23
CA THR A 74 14.54 -23.77 -33.16
C THR A 74 13.89 -25.15 -33.33
N GLU A 75 14.67 -26.13 -33.78
CA GLU A 75 14.18 -27.50 -34.03
C GLU A 75 14.16 -28.37 -32.75
N SER A 76 15.11 -28.17 -31.85
CA SER A 76 15.15 -28.86 -30.56
C SER A 76 15.98 -28.09 -29.54
N VAL A 77 15.56 -28.14 -28.28
CA VAL A 77 16.30 -27.62 -27.13
C VAL A 77 17.04 -28.78 -26.48
N PRO A 78 18.39 -28.74 -26.38
CA PRO A 78 19.12 -29.81 -25.73
C PRO A 78 18.74 -29.92 -24.23
N PRO A 79 18.61 -31.13 -23.67
CA PRO A 79 18.09 -31.36 -22.32
C PRO A 79 18.94 -30.76 -21.17
N GLY A 80 20.16 -30.29 -21.44
CA GLY A 80 21.00 -29.57 -20.46
C GLY A 80 20.84 -28.05 -20.45
N VAL A 81 20.32 -27.47 -21.53
CA VAL A 81 20.22 -26.01 -21.70
C VAL A 81 19.11 -25.43 -20.81
N LEU A 82 18.11 -26.23 -20.44
CA LEU A 82 17.07 -25.83 -19.50
C LEU A 82 17.64 -25.51 -18.12
N ASN A 83 18.58 -26.32 -17.63
CA ASN A 83 19.19 -26.09 -16.32
C ASN A 83 20.06 -24.83 -16.34
N GLU A 84 20.80 -24.60 -17.43
CA GLU A 84 21.58 -23.38 -17.62
C GLU A 84 20.68 -22.14 -17.70
N LEU A 85 19.54 -22.25 -18.38
CA LEU A 85 18.53 -21.20 -18.47
C LEU A 85 17.96 -20.86 -17.08
N GLU A 86 17.67 -21.87 -16.27
CA GLU A 86 17.15 -21.67 -14.91
C GLU A 86 18.16 -20.93 -14.03
N GLU A 87 19.44 -21.30 -14.09
CA GLU A 87 20.48 -20.60 -13.33
C GLU A 87 20.64 -19.13 -13.79
N VAL A 88 20.56 -18.86 -15.09
CA VAL A 88 20.56 -17.48 -15.62
C VAL A 88 19.35 -16.70 -15.11
N ILE A 89 18.14 -17.28 -15.14
CA ILE A 89 16.93 -16.63 -14.64
C ILE A 89 17.03 -16.37 -13.11
N LYS A 90 17.48 -17.36 -12.32
CA LYS A 90 17.67 -17.21 -10.88
C LYS A 90 18.64 -16.07 -10.58
N GLN A 91 19.75 -16.00 -11.31
CA GLN A 91 20.74 -14.95 -11.14
C GLN A 91 20.18 -13.57 -11.51
N GLN A 92 19.45 -13.46 -12.62
CA GLN A 92 18.81 -12.21 -13.03
C GLN A 92 17.74 -11.73 -12.04
N ILE A 93 16.96 -12.64 -11.45
CA ILE A 93 15.98 -12.28 -10.40
C ILE A 93 16.69 -11.76 -9.14
N LYS A 94 17.84 -12.34 -8.77
CA LYS A 94 18.67 -11.85 -7.65
C LYS A 94 19.28 -10.47 -7.96
N ASP A 95 19.84 -10.30 -9.15
CA ASP A 95 20.60 -9.11 -9.56
C ASP A 95 19.71 -7.91 -9.90
N SER A 96 18.53 -8.16 -10.46
CA SER A 96 17.50 -7.13 -10.70
C SER A 96 16.94 -6.50 -9.42
N GLY A 97 17.30 -7.05 -8.25
CA GLY A 97 16.81 -6.58 -6.97
C GLY A 97 15.29 -6.68 -6.87
N MET A 98 14.64 -7.58 -7.62
CA MET A 98 13.20 -7.85 -7.53
C MET A 98 12.79 -8.48 -6.19
N THR A 99 13.78 -8.87 -5.37
CA THR A 99 13.65 -9.12 -3.92
C THR A 99 13.34 -7.85 -3.13
N LYS A 100 13.54 -6.65 -3.69
CA LYS A 100 12.86 -5.42 -3.27
C LYS A 100 11.43 -5.50 -3.78
N GLY A 101 10.65 -6.39 -3.16
CA GLY A 101 9.22 -6.49 -3.41
C GLY A 101 8.60 -5.10 -3.44
N ARG A 102 7.53 -4.94 -4.24
CA ARG A 102 6.57 -3.84 -4.15
C ARG A 102 6.54 -3.41 -2.68
N MET A 103 6.87 -2.17 -2.33
CA MET A 103 6.84 -1.73 -0.93
C MET A 103 5.43 -1.98 -0.40
N VAL A 104 5.22 -3.17 0.18
CA VAL A 104 3.99 -3.51 0.83
C VAL A 104 4.06 -2.66 2.08
N GLU A 105 3.17 -1.68 2.18
CA GLU A 105 3.01 -0.90 3.39
C GLU A 105 2.36 -1.82 4.43
N GLY A 106 3.11 -2.83 4.90
CA GLY A 106 2.61 -3.93 5.73
C GLY A 106 2.00 -3.43 7.03
N VAL A 107 2.52 -2.30 7.51
CA VAL A 107 1.94 -1.51 8.62
C VAL A 107 0.50 -1.08 8.30
N LYS A 108 0.24 -0.55 7.10
CA LYS A 108 -1.10 -0.13 6.67
C LYS A 108 -2.04 -1.34 6.57
N ILE A 109 -1.60 -2.44 5.95
CA ILE A 109 -2.42 -3.65 5.85
C ILE A 109 -2.73 -4.22 7.24
N ALA A 110 -1.75 -4.24 8.15
CA ALA A 110 -1.97 -4.67 9.52
C ALA A 110 -2.99 -3.77 10.24
N ALA A 111 -2.90 -2.46 10.05
CA ALA A 111 -3.87 -1.51 10.59
C ALA A 111 -5.28 -1.71 10.03
N ASP A 112 -5.42 -1.93 8.73
CA ASP A 112 -6.71 -2.21 8.08
C ASP A 112 -7.33 -3.51 8.61
N ILE A 113 -6.53 -4.56 8.80
CA ILE A 113 -6.99 -5.83 9.40
C ILE A 113 -7.43 -5.62 10.84
N LEU A 114 -6.59 -4.98 11.66
CA LEU A 114 -6.90 -4.70 13.06
C LEU A 114 -8.15 -3.84 13.21
N ASN A 115 -8.39 -2.92 12.27
CA ASN A 115 -9.58 -2.09 12.25
C ASN A 115 -10.89 -2.85 12.05
N GLN A 116 -10.83 -4.05 11.45
CA GLN A 116 -11.99 -4.92 11.24
C GLN A 116 -12.21 -5.92 12.37
N LEU A 117 -11.27 -6.02 13.32
CA LEU A 117 -11.41 -6.91 14.48
C LEU A 117 -12.29 -6.28 15.56
N GLU A 118 -12.86 -7.13 16.41
CA GLU A 118 -13.52 -6.69 17.63
C GLU A 118 -12.51 -5.98 18.55
N SER A 119 -12.95 -4.91 19.22
CA SER A 119 -12.08 -4.03 20.02
C SER A 119 -11.29 -4.76 21.12
N SER A 120 -11.81 -5.86 21.66
CA SER A 120 -11.12 -6.71 22.65
C SER A 120 -9.95 -7.47 22.04
N VAL A 121 -10.13 -8.02 20.84
CA VAL A 121 -9.10 -8.77 20.09
C VAL A 121 -8.05 -7.81 19.55
N GLU A 122 -8.48 -6.67 19.01
CA GLU A 122 -7.61 -5.59 18.53
C GLU A 122 -6.60 -5.17 19.61
N LYS A 123 -7.08 -4.84 20.81
CA LYS A 123 -6.23 -4.42 21.94
C LYS A 123 -5.24 -5.51 22.36
N ALA A 124 -5.71 -6.75 22.49
CA ALA A 124 -4.85 -7.87 22.89
C ALA A 124 -3.72 -8.14 21.86
N VAL A 125 -4.02 -8.01 20.56
CA VAL A 125 -3.02 -8.17 19.50
C VAL A 125 -2.03 -7.00 19.52
N LEU A 126 -2.50 -5.76 19.66
CA LEU A 126 -1.63 -4.59 19.76
C LEU A 126 -0.69 -4.64 20.96
N GLU A 127 -1.18 -5.03 22.15
CA GLU A 127 -0.34 -5.22 23.34
C GLU A 127 0.76 -6.27 23.13
N THR A 128 0.44 -7.34 22.39
CA THR A 128 1.41 -8.40 22.08
C THR A 128 2.48 -7.91 21.09
N ILE A 129 2.06 -7.12 20.09
CA ILE A 129 2.98 -6.48 19.14
C ILE A 129 3.87 -5.48 19.87
N GLU A 130 3.32 -4.65 20.75
CA GLU A 130 4.06 -3.62 21.50
C GLU A 130 5.14 -4.22 22.40
N LYS A 131 4.85 -5.34 23.07
CA LYS A 131 5.84 -6.11 23.85
C LYS A 131 7.01 -6.62 23.01
N THR A 132 6.77 -6.89 21.72
CA THR A 132 7.78 -7.39 20.79
C THR A 132 8.52 -6.25 20.10
N SER A 133 7.80 -5.19 19.71
CA SER A 133 8.30 -4.01 19.02
C SER A 133 7.33 -2.83 19.20
N ALA A 134 7.68 -1.90 20.07
CA ALA A 134 6.93 -0.67 20.30
C ALA A 134 6.84 0.21 19.04
N ASP A 135 7.93 0.32 18.27
CA ASP A 135 7.98 1.12 17.02
C ASP A 135 7.00 0.59 15.96
N ILE A 136 6.82 -0.73 15.85
CA ILE A 136 5.86 -1.32 14.90
C ILE A 136 4.43 -1.10 15.41
N ALA A 137 4.18 -1.27 16.71
CA ALA A 137 2.87 -1.02 17.30
C ALA A 137 2.42 0.43 17.09
N GLU A 138 3.31 1.40 17.32
CA GLU A 138 3.05 2.82 17.10
C GLU A 138 2.71 3.11 15.62
N LYS A 139 3.53 2.61 14.70
CA LYS A 139 3.29 2.76 13.24
C LYS A 139 1.96 2.18 12.80
N ILE A 140 1.55 1.03 13.37
CA ILE A 140 0.28 0.39 13.08
C ILE A 140 -0.87 1.24 13.65
N GLN A 141 -0.79 1.66 14.91
CA GLN A 141 -1.77 2.53 15.55
C GLN A 141 -1.94 3.87 14.79
N ASP A 142 -0.86 4.40 14.23
CA ASP A 142 -0.88 5.59 13.35
C ASP A 142 -1.68 5.41 12.07
N LYS A 143 -1.76 4.19 11.56
CA LYS A 143 -2.54 3.87 10.38
C LYS A 143 -3.98 3.44 10.71
N MET A 144 -4.31 3.18 11.98
CA MET A 144 -5.63 2.70 12.38
C MET A 144 -6.69 3.80 12.52
N PHE A 145 -6.31 5.02 12.88
CA PHE A 145 -7.22 6.16 12.96
C PHE A 145 -6.95 7.10 11.79
N VAL A 146 -7.82 7.07 10.78
CA VAL A 146 -7.70 7.93 9.60
C VAL A 146 -8.55 9.19 9.75
N PHE A 147 -8.24 10.27 9.03
CA PHE A 147 -8.94 11.55 9.20
C PHE A 147 -10.45 11.45 8.94
N THR A 148 -10.86 10.57 8.01
CA THR A 148 -12.27 10.29 7.69
C THR A 148 -13.03 9.61 8.82
N ASP A 149 -12.33 8.96 9.75
CA ASP A 149 -12.94 8.33 10.92
C ASP A 149 -13.62 9.32 11.86
N LEU A 150 -13.31 10.61 11.73
CA LEU A 150 -13.98 11.67 12.48
C LEU A 150 -15.48 11.79 12.16
N LEU A 151 -15.94 11.20 11.04
CA LEU A 151 -17.37 11.09 10.74
C LEU A 151 -18.12 10.25 11.78
N SER A 152 -17.48 9.20 12.33
CA SER A 152 -18.11 8.34 13.33
C SER A 152 -17.95 8.84 14.76
N VAL A 153 -17.32 10.00 14.98
CA VAL A 153 -17.17 10.59 16.31
C VAL A 153 -18.46 11.28 16.73
N ASP A 154 -18.86 11.08 17.99
CA ASP A 154 -20.04 11.72 18.57
C ASP A 154 -19.92 13.27 18.61
N ASN A 155 -21.07 13.97 18.66
CA ASN A 155 -21.07 15.45 18.60
C ASN A 155 -20.25 16.09 19.73
N ARG A 156 -20.30 15.49 20.93
CA ARG A 156 -19.56 16.02 22.08
C ARG A 156 -18.06 15.86 21.89
N GLY A 157 -17.61 14.69 21.42
CA GLY A 157 -16.22 14.43 21.04
C GLY A 157 -15.73 15.41 19.97
N MET A 158 -16.52 15.61 18.91
CA MET A 158 -16.20 16.55 17.83
C MET A 158 -16.04 17.99 18.34
N GLN A 159 -16.94 18.46 19.21
CA GLN A 159 -16.84 19.81 19.79
C GLN A 159 -15.59 20.00 20.66
N MET A 160 -15.16 18.97 21.39
CA MET A 160 -13.93 19.04 22.18
C MET A 160 -12.69 19.02 21.30
N LEU A 161 -12.66 18.15 20.28
CA LEU A 161 -11.59 18.12 19.28
C LEU A 161 -11.41 19.49 18.62
N ILE A 162 -12.50 20.09 18.15
CA ILE A 162 -12.49 21.40 17.49
C ILE A 162 -11.93 22.49 18.43
N LYS A 163 -12.28 22.47 19.72
CA LYS A 163 -11.81 23.46 20.70
C LYS A 163 -10.31 23.36 20.99
N GLU A 164 -9.72 22.18 20.87
CA GLU A 164 -8.29 21.97 21.11
C GLU A 164 -7.43 22.19 19.86
N CYS A 165 -8.04 22.28 18.68
CA CYS A 165 -7.35 22.59 17.44
C CYS A 165 -7.25 24.09 17.21
N ASP A 166 -6.10 24.58 16.74
CA ASP A 166 -5.97 25.95 16.30
C ASP A 166 -6.63 26.17 14.92
N THR A 167 -7.10 27.40 14.68
CA THR A 167 -7.84 27.76 13.47
C THR A 167 -7.03 27.56 12.19
N GLU A 168 -5.71 27.77 12.23
CA GLU A 168 -4.83 27.58 11.09
C GLU A 168 -4.71 26.09 10.70
N THR A 169 -4.50 25.21 11.69
CA THR A 169 -4.47 23.76 11.48
C THR A 169 -5.80 23.27 10.92
N LEU A 170 -6.94 23.72 11.46
CA LEU A 170 -8.27 23.38 10.94
C LEU A 170 -8.45 23.83 9.48
N ALA A 171 -8.07 25.07 9.17
CA ALA A 171 -8.22 25.62 7.82
C ALA A 171 -7.39 24.85 6.78
N ILE A 172 -6.14 24.48 7.12
CA ILE A 172 -5.28 23.70 6.24
C ILE A 172 -5.81 22.26 6.09
N ALA A 173 -6.20 21.61 7.18
CA ALA A 173 -6.65 20.21 7.15
C ALA A 173 -7.96 20.02 6.37
N LEU A 174 -8.92 20.93 6.57
CA LEU A 174 -10.24 20.86 5.93
C LEU A 174 -10.21 21.21 4.44
N LYS A 175 -9.15 21.84 3.95
CA LYS A 175 -9.00 22.15 2.54
C LYS A 175 -8.85 20.91 1.65
N GLY A 176 -8.32 19.82 2.20
CA GLY A 176 -8.25 18.51 1.54
C GLY A 176 -9.24 17.49 2.09
N ALA A 177 -10.29 17.94 2.79
CA ALA A 177 -11.34 17.07 3.31
C ALA A 177 -12.55 17.07 2.37
N ASP A 178 -13.22 15.92 2.28
CA ASP A 178 -14.46 15.78 1.53
C ASP A 178 -15.59 16.64 2.14
N GLU A 179 -16.61 16.95 1.34
CA GLU A 179 -17.71 17.85 1.75
C GLU A 179 -18.40 17.38 3.03
N GLU A 180 -18.70 16.09 3.12
CA GLU A 180 -19.36 15.49 4.29
C GLU A 180 -18.56 15.72 5.57
N LEU A 181 -17.23 15.53 5.52
CA LEU A 181 -16.38 15.75 6.66
C LEU A 181 -16.28 17.24 7.02
N ARG A 182 -16.22 18.13 6.02
CA ARG A 182 -16.25 19.58 6.27
C ARG A 182 -17.55 20.00 6.97
N GLU A 183 -18.70 19.53 6.48
CA GLU A 183 -20.00 19.78 7.11
C GLU A 183 -20.07 19.24 8.55
N ARG A 184 -19.45 18.08 8.80
CA ARG A 184 -19.34 17.52 10.17
C ARG A 184 -18.62 18.46 11.13
N PHE A 185 -17.53 19.10 10.69
CA PHE A 185 -16.83 20.10 11.49
C PHE A 185 -17.69 21.36 11.68
N PHE A 186 -18.26 21.92 10.60
CA PHE A 186 -19.04 23.15 10.67
C PHE A 186 -20.30 23.03 11.52
N SER A 187 -20.99 21.88 11.45
CA SER A 187 -22.19 21.61 12.26
C SER A 187 -21.90 21.49 13.76
N ASN A 188 -20.65 21.21 14.14
CA ASN A 188 -20.19 21.16 15.53
C ASN A 188 -19.52 22.46 16.00
N MET A 189 -19.58 23.52 15.19
CA MET A 189 -19.11 24.86 15.54
C MET A 189 -20.28 25.81 15.82
N SER A 190 -20.00 26.92 16.51
CA SER A 190 -20.92 28.06 16.47
C SER A 190 -20.98 28.64 15.05
N GLN A 191 -22.12 29.19 14.66
CA GLN A 191 -22.32 29.76 13.32
C GLN A 191 -21.20 30.75 12.93
N ARG A 192 -20.86 31.67 13.84
CA ARG A 192 -19.79 32.66 13.63
C ARG A 192 -18.41 32.00 13.41
N ALA A 193 -18.08 30.97 14.18
CA ALA A 193 -16.80 30.27 14.05
C ALA A 193 -16.71 29.48 12.73
N ALA A 194 -17.82 28.86 12.31
CA ALA A 194 -17.90 28.17 11.03
C ALA A 194 -17.75 29.14 9.85
N GLU A 195 -18.41 30.30 9.90
CA GLU A 195 -18.29 31.36 8.88
C GLU A 195 -16.85 31.86 8.77
N MET A 196 -16.20 32.22 9.89
CA MET A 196 -14.80 32.66 9.89
C MET A 196 -13.85 31.60 9.32
N LEU A 197 -14.03 30.34 9.69
CA LEU A 197 -13.18 29.27 9.20
C LEU A 197 -13.38 29.02 7.69
N LYS A 198 -14.60 29.15 7.17
CA LYS A 198 -14.88 29.06 5.73
C LYS A 198 -14.16 30.16 4.96
N GLU A 199 -14.23 31.40 5.42
CA GLU A 199 -13.51 32.54 4.85
C GLU A 199 -11.97 32.32 4.88
N ASP A 200 -11.45 31.78 5.97
CA ASP A 200 -10.03 31.44 6.10
C ASP A 200 -9.59 30.34 5.11
N ILE A 201 -10.43 29.32 4.88
CA ILE A 201 -10.15 28.26 3.91
C ILE A 201 -10.10 28.83 2.48
N GLU A 202 -11.06 29.69 2.13
CA GLU A 202 -11.15 30.32 0.80
C GLU A 202 -9.97 31.26 0.54
N SER A 203 -9.62 32.10 1.52
CA SER A 203 -8.55 33.11 1.39
C SER A 203 -7.15 32.51 1.27
N ARG A 204 -6.91 31.30 1.81
CA ARG A 204 -5.58 30.67 1.86
C ARG A 204 -5.00 30.23 0.50
N GLY A 205 -5.75 30.26 -0.60
CA GLY A 205 -5.25 29.84 -1.92
C GLY A 205 -4.72 28.39 -1.96
N PRO A 206 -4.05 27.94 -3.03
CA PRO A 206 -3.57 26.56 -3.13
C PRO A 206 -2.58 26.19 -2.02
N VAL A 207 -2.83 25.06 -1.35
CA VAL A 207 -1.95 24.50 -0.30
C VAL A 207 -1.29 23.22 -0.79
N LYS A 208 -0.08 22.90 -0.32
CA LYS A 208 0.61 21.65 -0.68
C LYS A 208 -0.08 20.47 0.02
N LEU A 209 -0.23 19.36 -0.70
CA LEU A 209 -0.79 18.12 -0.14
C LEU A 209 -0.06 17.67 1.13
N SER A 210 1.27 17.78 1.15
CA SER A 210 2.08 17.44 2.33
C SER A 210 1.76 18.27 3.58
N ASP A 211 1.30 19.51 3.41
CA ASP A 211 0.95 20.38 4.54
C ASP A 211 -0.46 20.06 5.04
N VAL A 212 -1.37 19.68 4.13
CA VAL A 212 -2.69 19.12 4.48
C VAL A 212 -2.54 17.85 5.30
N GLU A 213 -1.73 16.88 4.83
CA GLU A 213 -1.50 15.61 5.53
C GLU A 213 -0.92 15.83 6.94
N LYS A 214 0.03 16.77 7.09
CA LYS A 214 0.58 17.14 8.40
C LYS A 214 -0.47 17.76 9.31
N ALA A 215 -1.34 18.64 8.79
CA ALA A 215 -2.40 19.26 9.57
C ALA A 215 -3.45 18.22 10.01
N GLN A 216 -3.85 17.31 9.10
CA GLN A 216 -4.74 16.20 9.41
C GLN A 216 -4.14 15.28 10.48
N LEU A 217 -2.85 14.94 10.39
CA LEU A 217 -2.17 14.13 11.40
C LEU A 217 -2.18 14.79 12.78
N LYS A 218 -1.97 16.12 12.87
CA LYS A 218 -2.08 16.84 14.14
C LYS A 218 -3.47 16.69 14.76
N ILE A 219 -4.53 16.84 13.96
CA ILE A 219 -5.91 16.69 14.42
C ILE A 219 -6.17 15.25 14.87
N ILE A 220 -5.71 14.25 14.11
CA ILE A 220 -5.82 12.83 14.48
C ILE A 220 -5.14 12.57 15.83
N ASN A 221 -3.95 13.12 16.07
CA ASN A 221 -3.24 12.93 17.34
C ASN A 221 -3.99 13.54 18.53
N ILE A 222 -4.64 14.69 18.33
CA ILE A 222 -5.53 15.27 19.34
C ILE A 222 -6.75 14.37 19.57
N ALA A 223 -7.38 13.87 18.50
CA ALA A 223 -8.53 12.99 18.57
C ALA A 223 -8.20 11.68 19.33
N LYS A 224 -7.07 11.04 19.01
CA LYS A 224 -6.57 9.85 19.70
C LYS A 224 -6.36 10.10 21.20
N ARG A 225 -5.74 11.23 21.55
CA ARG A 225 -5.55 11.59 22.96
C ARG A 225 -6.90 11.78 23.67
N LEU A 226 -7.85 12.47 23.05
CA LEU A 226 -9.19 12.64 23.60
C LEU A 226 -9.95 11.31 23.73
N GLU A 227 -9.74 10.37 22.81
CA GLU A 227 -10.30 9.01 22.87
C GLU A 227 -9.71 8.22 24.05
N GLN A 228 -8.39 8.26 24.23
CA GLN A 228 -7.70 7.65 25.37
C GLN A 228 -8.15 8.23 26.72
N GLU A 229 -8.45 9.53 26.76
CA GLU A 229 -9.01 10.22 27.93
C GLU A 229 -10.51 9.93 28.15
N GLY A 230 -11.17 9.18 27.26
CA GLY A 230 -12.61 8.90 27.31
C GLY A 230 -13.50 10.10 27.01
N LYS A 231 -12.93 11.16 26.43
CA LYS A 231 -13.64 12.39 26.04
C LYS A 231 -14.22 12.29 24.63
N LEU A 232 -13.64 11.49 23.76
CA LEU A 232 -14.10 11.27 22.39
C LEU A 232 -14.56 9.82 22.22
N ILE A 233 -15.76 9.62 21.68
CA ILE A 233 -16.33 8.28 21.46
C ILE A 233 -16.67 8.11 19.99
N ARG A 234 -16.29 6.95 19.42
CA ARG A 234 -16.63 6.56 18.05
C ARG A 234 -17.84 5.62 18.03
N GLU A 235 -18.87 5.98 17.29
CA GLU A 235 -20.02 5.13 16.99
C GLU A 235 -19.56 3.98 16.09
N GLY A 236 -19.49 2.76 16.64
CA GLY A 236 -19.12 1.53 15.92
C GLY A 236 -17.98 0.69 16.50
N LYS A 237 -17.20 1.21 17.48
CA LYS A 237 -16.10 0.45 18.13
C LYS A 237 -16.21 0.31 19.66
N GLY A 238 -17.38 0.60 20.23
CA GLY A 238 -17.58 0.48 21.68
C GLY A 238 -19.04 0.42 22.09
N SER A 239 -19.61 -0.78 22.09
CA SER A 239 -20.74 -1.10 22.97
C SER A 239 -20.68 -2.58 23.38
N GLY A 240 -19.58 -2.95 24.05
CA GLY A 240 -19.60 -4.01 25.04
C GLY A 240 -19.72 -3.33 26.40
N ASP A 241 -20.94 -3.28 26.92
CA ASP A 241 -21.37 -2.68 28.18
C ASP A 241 -20.29 -2.40 29.24
N VAL A 242 -20.17 -1.13 29.62
CA VAL A 242 -20.13 -0.80 31.05
C VAL A 242 -21.29 0.16 31.31
N LEU A 243 -22.48 -0.41 31.41
CA LEU A 243 -23.56 0.19 32.18
C LEU A 243 -23.33 -0.17 33.65
N VAL A 244 -23.22 0.85 34.50
CA VAL A 244 -23.42 0.74 35.96
C VAL A 244 -24.87 1.06 36.25
#